data_AF-A0A2G6ZPV7-F1
#
_entry.id   AF-A0A2G6ZPV7-F1
#
_cell.length_a   1.000
_cell.length_b   1.000
_cell.length_c   1.000
_cell.angle_alpha   90.00
_cell.angle_beta   90.00
_cell.angle_gamma   90.00
#
_symmetry.space_group_name_H-M   'P 1'
#
loop_
_entity.id
_entity.type
_entity.pdbx_description
1 polymer ?
#
loop_
_entity_poly.entity_id
_entity_poly.type
_entity_poly.pdbx_seq_one_letter_code
_entity_poly.pdbx_strand_id
1 'polypeptide(L)'
;MNVDYQLAFDSAPVGLVISRNRIMIDCNRQLCEMFHASREVLIGQTFQVLYPSVDEYERLGARIAPILNTTGIYSDNRIMKRANGEVFWCHVSGRTLDRDDPHASGIWSFEDLSAQRPVKAELTGREREVAARLLEGMTSKEIGKALAISHRTVEIYRARLMRKYGASTAADLVHKLVAG
;
A
#
# COMPACT_ATOMS: atom_id res chain seq x y z
N MET A 1 -23.51 -1.18 -29.60
CA MET A 1 -23.60 -1.26 -28.13
C MET A 1 -22.76 -0.14 -27.56
N ASN A 2 -23.35 0.74 -26.77
CA ASN A 2 -22.59 1.76 -26.04
C ASN A 2 -22.01 1.08 -24.80
N VAL A 3 -20.70 1.22 -24.55
CA VAL A 3 -20.05 0.60 -23.39
C VAL A 3 -20.36 1.44 -22.16
N ASP A 4 -20.94 0.82 -21.13
CA ASP A 4 -21.22 1.48 -19.85
C ASP A 4 -19.97 1.45 -18.96
N TYR A 5 -19.17 2.51 -19.05
CA TYR A 5 -17.97 2.66 -18.23
C TYR A 5 -18.27 2.82 -16.74
N GLN A 6 -19.45 3.33 -16.38
CA GLN A 6 -19.86 3.49 -14.98
C GLN A 6 -20.09 2.11 -14.35
N LEU A 7 -20.83 1.25 -15.05
CA LEU A 7 -21.04 -0.14 -14.62
C LEU A 7 -19.70 -0.87 -14.43
N ALA A 8 -18.74 -0.65 -15.33
CA ALA A 8 -17.41 -1.25 -15.22
C ALA A 8 -16.63 -0.75 -13.98
N PHE A 9 -16.72 0.53 -13.65
CA PHE A 9 -16.10 1.10 -12.45
C PHE A 9 -16.75 0.56 -11.17
N ASP A 10 -18.08 0.59 -11.10
CA ASP A 10 -18.86 0.21 -9.92
C ASP A 10 -18.81 -1.30 -9.62
N SER A 11 -18.72 -2.12 -10.67
CA SER A 11 -18.72 -3.58 -10.58
C SER A 11 -17.32 -4.20 -10.63
N ALA A 12 -16.25 -3.40 -10.70
CA ALA A 12 -14.89 -3.93 -10.73
C ALA A 12 -14.61 -4.75 -9.45
N PRO A 13 -13.97 -5.94 -9.55
CA PRO A 13 -13.66 -6.79 -8.41
C PRO A 13 -12.47 -6.29 -7.57
N VAL A 14 -12.00 -5.08 -7.85
CA VAL A 14 -10.92 -4.39 -7.14
C VAL A 14 -11.42 -3.03 -6.68
N GLY A 15 -10.88 -2.52 -5.59
CA GLY A 15 -11.20 -1.17 -5.14
C GLY A 15 -10.62 -0.16 -6.12
N LEU A 16 -11.43 0.69 -6.73
CA LEU A 16 -10.97 1.72 -7.68
C LEU A 16 -11.14 3.11 -7.06
N VAL A 17 -10.17 3.98 -7.31
CA VAL A 17 -10.20 5.40 -6.91
C VAL A 17 -9.78 6.28 -8.07
N ILE A 18 -10.55 7.34 -8.30
CA ILE A 18 -10.12 8.51 -9.08
C ILE A 18 -9.69 9.58 -8.08
N SER A 19 -8.50 10.12 -8.25
CA SER A 19 -7.92 11.09 -7.32
C SER A 19 -7.44 12.35 -8.02
N ARG A 20 -7.46 13.46 -7.29
CA ARG A 20 -6.87 14.74 -7.68
C ARG A 20 -6.15 15.36 -6.49
N ASN A 21 -4.91 15.82 -6.65
CA ASN A 21 -4.09 16.37 -5.55
C ASN A 21 -4.06 15.45 -4.31
N ARG A 22 -3.93 14.13 -4.53
CA ARG A 22 -4.00 13.07 -3.49
C ARG A 22 -5.33 12.99 -2.72
N ILE A 23 -6.38 13.69 -3.15
CA ILE A 23 -7.75 13.63 -2.63
C ILE A 23 -8.56 12.65 -3.47
N MET A 24 -9.36 11.81 -2.81
CA MET A 24 -10.28 10.88 -3.46
C MET A 24 -11.48 11.66 -4.00
N ILE A 25 -11.62 11.71 -5.32
CA ILE A 25 -12.72 12.39 -6.02
C ILE A 25 -13.86 11.42 -6.30
N ASP A 26 -13.53 10.18 -6.62
CA ASP A 26 -14.49 9.09 -6.72
C ASP A 26 -13.88 7.77 -6.24
N CYS A 27 -14.72 6.87 -5.77
CA CYS A 27 -14.35 5.50 -5.47
C CYS A 27 -15.52 4.54 -5.74
N ASN A 28 -15.20 3.31 -6.08
CA ASN A 28 -16.21 2.29 -6.32
C ASN A 28 -16.65 1.59 -5.03
N ARG A 29 -17.70 0.78 -5.15
CA ARG A 29 -18.27 -0.01 -4.06
C ARG A 29 -17.25 -0.96 -3.42
N GLN A 30 -16.41 -1.61 -4.23
CA GLN A 30 -15.41 -2.55 -3.73
C GLN A 30 -14.37 -1.89 -2.80
N LEU A 31 -13.99 -0.64 -3.06
CA LEU A 31 -13.12 0.11 -2.16
C LEU A 31 -13.81 0.37 -0.81
N CYS A 32 -15.08 0.79 -0.84
CA CYS A 32 -15.86 1.08 0.35
C CYS A 32 -15.99 -0.17 1.24
N GLU A 33 -16.33 -1.30 0.63
CA GLU A 33 -16.39 -2.61 1.30
C GLU A 33 -15.04 -3.00 1.88
N MET A 34 -13.95 -2.87 1.12
CA MET A 34 -12.60 -3.19 1.59
C MET A 34 -12.19 -2.31 2.80
N PHE A 35 -12.39 -1.00 2.75
CA PHE A 35 -11.92 -0.12 3.81
C PHE A 35 -12.91 0.04 4.97
N HIS A 36 -14.03 -0.69 4.95
CA HIS A 36 -15.12 -0.56 5.92
C HIS A 36 -15.59 0.89 6.10
N ALA A 37 -15.66 1.64 5.00
CA ALA A 37 -15.98 3.06 4.99
C ALA A 37 -17.04 3.35 3.92
N SER A 38 -17.96 4.26 4.21
CA SER A 38 -18.94 4.69 3.20
C SER A 38 -18.28 5.65 2.20
N ARG A 39 -18.83 5.71 0.99
CA ARG A 39 -18.35 6.63 -0.05
C ARG A 39 -18.40 8.08 0.43
N GLU A 40 -19.46 8.47 1.13
CA GLU A 40 -19.67 9.83 1.66
C GLU A 40 -18.54 10.26 2.61
N VAL A 41 -17.96 9.31 3.35
CA VAL A 41 -16.83 9.57 4.24
C VAL A 41 -15.51 9.63 3.47
N LEU A 42 -15.37 8.85 2.39
CA LEU A 42 -14.12 8.78 1.62
C LEU A 42 -13.95 9.93 0.63
N ILE A 43 -15.02 10.35 -0.05
CA ILE A 43 -14.93 11.42 -1.05
C ILE A 43 -14.52 12.74 -0.39
N GLY A 44 -13.56 13.44 -1.00
CA GLY A 44 -13.00 14.68 -0.47
C GLY A 44 -11.91 14.48 0.58
N GLN A 45 -11.68 13.25 1.04
CA GLN A 45 -10.56 12.95 1.95
C GLN A 45 -9.27 12.69 1.19
N THR A 46 -8.15 12.99 1.83
CA THR A 46 -6.83 12.57 1.33
C THR A 46 -6.68 11.07 1.53
N PHE A 47 -5.86 10.42 0.69
CA PHE A 47 -5.53 9.01 0.88
C PHE A 47 -4.96 8.67 2.27
N GLN A 48 -4.44 9.66 3.02
CA GLN A 48 -3.90 9.51 4.37
C GLN A 48 -4.82 8.73 5.31
N VAL A 49 -6.15 8.86 5.18
CA VAL A 49 -7.12 8.16 6.03
C VAL A 49 -7.03 6.64 5.91
N LEU A 50 -6.53 6.14 4.77
CA LEU A 50 -6.32 4.72 4.48
C LEU A 50 -4.99 4.18 5.00
N TYR A 51 -4.14 5.02 5.59
CA TYR A 51 -2.81 4.63 6.09
C TYR A 51 -2.79 4.39 7.61
N PRO A 52 -1.91 3.49 8.09
CA PRO A 52 -1.68 3.32 9.52
C PRO A 52 -1.19 4.58 10.23
N SER A 53 -0.39 5.41 9.54
CA SER A 53 0.13 6.68 10.09
C SER A 53 0.36 7.74 9.00
N VAL A 54 0.35 9.02 9.40
CA VAL A 54 0.68 10.17 8.55
C VAL A 54 2.09 10.05 7.99
N ASP A 55 3.02 9.67 8.85
CA ASP A 55 4.42 9.42 8.55
C ASP A 55 4.65 8.42 7.39
N GLU A 56 3.90 7.31 7.38
CA GLU A 56 3.96 6.32 6.31
C GLU A 56 3.39 6.87 5.00
N TYR A 57 2.30 7.62 5.08
CA TYR A 57 1.68 8.28 3.93
C TYR A 57 2.63 9.27 3.26
N GLU A 58 3.34 10.09 4.03
CA GLU A 58 4.26 11.10 3.47
C GLU A 58 5.53 10.47 2.89
N ARG A 59 6.16 9.55 3.62
CA ARG A 59 7.37 8.86 3.11
C ARG A 59 7.10 8.10 1.83
N LEU A 60 5.95 7.42 1.75
CA LEU A 60 5.57 6.70 0.55
C LEU A 60 5.25 7.65 -0.59
N GLY A 61 4.48 8.73 -0.36
CA GLY A 61 4.22 9.76 -1.37
C GLY A 61 5.50 10.31 -2.00
N ALA A 62 6.46 10.72 -1.16
CA ALA A 62 7.76 11.23 -1.62
C ALA A 62 8.57 10.18 -2.42
N ARG A 63 8.47 8.90 -2.05
CA ARG A 63 9.18 7.81 -2.74
C ARG A 63 8.59 7.48 -4.11
N ILE A 64 7.26 7.52 -4.25
CA ILE A 64 6.58 7.09 -5.48
C ILE A 64 6.51 8.19 -6.53
N ALA A 65 6.53 9.47 -6.11
CA ALA A 65 6.51 10.62 -7.01
C ALA A 65 7.55 10.54 -8.14
N PRO A 66 8.86 10.31 -7.89
CA PRO A 66 9.85 10.20 -8.98
C PRO A 66 9.61 8.99 -9.89
N ILE A 67 9.07 7.88 -9.36
CA ILE A 67 8.75 6.68 -10.15
C ILE A 67 7.59 6.98 -11.11
N LEU A 68 6.54 7.64 -10.62
CA LEU A 68 5.39 8.05 -11.42
C LEU A 68 5.78 9.12 -12.45
N ASN A 69 6.62 10.08 -12.10
CA ASN A 69 7.14 11.08 -13.04
C ASN A 69 7.87 10.41 -14.22
N THR A 70 8.69 9.40 -13.91
CA THR A 70 9.48 8.68 -14.93
C THR A 70 8.62 7.74 -15.77
N THR A 71 7.78 6.91 -15.14
CA THR A 71 7.14 5.75 -15.79
C THR A 71 5.64 5.95 -16.07
N GLY A 72 4.99 6.87 -15.35
CA GLY A 72 3.55 7.07 -15.34
C GLY A 72 2.76 6.03 -14.53
N ILE A 73 3.38 4.95 -14.07
CA ILE A 73 2.71 3.82 -13.39
C ILE A 73 3.43 3.45 -12.09
N TYR A 74 2.70 2.86 -11.15
CA TYR A 74 3.27 2.40 -9.89
C TYR A 74 2.53 1.18 -9.37
N SER A 75 3.24 0.31 -8.64
CA SER A 75 2.68 -0.88 -8.00
C SER A 75 3.56 -1.31 -6.83
N ASP A 76 2.96 -1.67 -5.69
CA ASP A 76 3.63 -2.34 -4.57
C ASP A 76 2.63 -3.14 -3.70
N ASN A 77 3.16 -3.87 -2.73
CA ASN A 77 2.37 -4.42 -1.62
C ASN A 77 2.66 -3.61 -0.36
N ARG A 78 1.62 -3.20 0.36
CA ARG A 78 1.79 -2.45 1.61
C ARG A 78 0.71 -2.80 2.62
N ILE A 79 0.96 -2.49 3.89
CA ILE A 79 -0.06 -2.60 4.93
C ILE A 79 -0.86 -1.29 4.98
N MET A 80 -2.17 -1.41 4.83
CA MET A 80 -3.15 -0.33 4.87
C MET A 80 -4.02 -0.46 6.13
N LYS A 81 -4.84 0.55 6.41
CA LYS A 81 -5.70 0.61 7.61
C LYS A 81 -7.16 0.80 7.20
N ARG A 82 -8.05 -0.05 7.72
CA ARG A 82 -9.51 0.07 7.59
C ARG A 82 -10.06 1.13 8.55
N ALA A 83 -11.29 1.59 8.35
CA ALA A 83 -11.91 2.62 9.19
C ALA A 83 -12.07 2.19 10.67
N ASN A 84 -12.23 0.89 10.93
CA ASN A 84 -12.28 0.32 12.28
C ASN A 84 -10.90 0.22 12.98
N GLY A 85 -9.81 0.63 12.31
CA GLY A 85 -8.44 0.58 12.84
C GLY A 85 -7.67 -0.71 12.53
N GLU A 86 -8.32 -1.74 11.98
CA GLU A 86 -7.68 -2.97 11.54
C GLU A 86 -6.65 -2.68 10.44
N VAL A 87 -5.50 -3.34 10.49
CA VAL A 87 -4.47 -3.26 9.46
C VAL A 87 -4.43 -4.52 8.60
N PHE A 88 -4.21 -4.37 7.31
CA PHE A 88 -4.26 -5.47 6.36
C PHE A 88 -3.28 -5.29 5.21
N TRP A 89 -2.79 -6.40 4.63
CA TRP A 89 -1.99 -6.35 3.41
C TRP A 89 -2.88 -5.99 2.22
N CYS A 90 -2.44 -5.01 1.44
CA CYS A 90 -3.11 -4.53 0.25
C CYS A 90 -2.10 -4.48 -0.90
N HIS A 91 -2.48 -5.03 -2.05
CA HIS A 91 -1.81 -4.67 -3.30
C HIS A 91 -2.35 -3.32 -3.74
N VAL A 92 -1.46 -2.39 -4.08
CA VAL A 92 -1.85 -1.07 -4.57
C VAL A 92 -1.13 -0.82 -5.88
N SER A 93 -1.88 -0.60 -6.94
CA SER A 93 -1.34 -0.17 -8.22
C SER A 93 -2.06 1.06 -8.74
N GLY A 94 -1.43 1.82 -9.61
CA GLY A 94 -2.05 3.01 -10.16
C GLY A 94 -1.23 3.68 -11.24
N ARG A 95 -1.79 4.76 -11.77
CA ARG A 95 -1.13 5.62 -12.74
C ARG A 95 -1.45 7.07 -12.48
N THR A 96 -0.49 7.92 -12.82
CA THR A 96 -0.76 9.36 -12.95
C THR A 96 -1.30 9.67 -14.34
N LEU A 97 -2.21 10.63 -14.42
CA LEU A 97 -2.69 11.22 -15.67
C LEU A 97 -1.87 12.46 -16.08
N ASP A 98 -1.04 12.97 -15.17
CA ASP A 98 -0.09 14.05 -15.38
C ASP A 98 1.30 13.60 -14.89
N ARG A 99 2.27 13.49 -15.79
CA ARG A 99 3.61 13.04 -15.41
C ARG A 99 4.43 14.16 -14.79
N ASP A 100 4.18 15.42 -15.13
CA ASP A 100 4.93 16.56 -14.63
C ASP A 100 4.49 16.93 -13.21
N ASP A 101 3.22 16.65 -12.88
CA ASP A 101 2.70 16.62 -11.51
C ASP A 101 2.02 15.27 -11.18
N PRO A 102 2.80 14.25 -10.75
CA PRO A 102 2.29 12.92 -10.45
C PRO A 102 1.19 12.84 -9.39
N HIS A 103 1.02 13.89 -8.60
CA HIS A 103 -0.01 13.95 -7.56
C HIS A 103 -1.25 14.74 -8.00
N ALA A 104 -1.18 15.47 -9.12
CA ALA A 104 -2.29 16.25 -9.65
C ALA A 104 -3.51 15.39 -9.97
N SER A 105 -3.36 14.25 -10.64
CA SER A 105 -4.47 13.36 -10.97
C SER A 105 -4.03 11.92 -11.19
N GLY A 106 -4.76 10.96 -10.65
CA GLY A 106 -4.41 9.55 -10.81
C GLY A 106 -5.58 8.59 -10.64
N ILE A 107 -5.44 7.42 -11.26
CA ILE A 107 -6.35 6.28 -11.12
C ILE A 107 -5.62 5.20 -10.35
N TRP A 108 -6.24 4.71 -9.28
CA TRP A 108 -5.66 3.74 -8.37
C TRP A 108 -6.55 2.51 -8.23
N SER A 109 -5.92 1.36 -8.05
CA SER A 109 -6.57 0.11 -7.70
C SER A 109 -6.00 -0.46 -6.39
N PHE A 110 -6.86 -1.12 -5.64
CA PHE A 110 -6.59 -1.71 -4.34
C PHE A 110 -7.13 -3.15 -4.35
N GLU A 111 -6.30 -4.10 -3.94
CA GLU A 111 -6.70 -5.50 -3.78
C GLU A 111 -6.37 -5.96 -2.36
N ASP A 112 -7.37 -6.53 -1.69
CA ASP A 112 -7.23 -7.03 -0.34
C ASP A 112 -6.50 -8.38 -0.34
N LEU A 113 -5.33 -8.43 0.29
CA LEU A 113 -4.53 -9.65 0.41
C LEU A 113 -4.70 -10.34 1.77
N SER A 114 -5.55 -9.82 2.67
CA SER A 114 -5.70 -10.29 4.05
C SER A 114 -6.13 -11.75 4.17
N ALA A 115 -6.95 -12.24 3.23
CA ALA A 115 -7.39 -13.62 3.20
C ALA A 115 -6.22 -14.60 2.98
N GLN A 116 -5.22 -14.19 2.21
CA GLN A 116 -4.03 -15.00 1.92
C GLN A 116 -2.88 -14.69 2.87
N ARG A 117 -2.81 -13.45 3.38
CA ARG A 117 -1.70 -12.88 4.14
C ARG A 117 -2.26 -12.05 5.31
N PRO A 118 -2.67 -12.66 6.43
CA PRO A 118 -3.15 -11.90 7.57
C PRO A 118 -1.98 -11.24 8.33
N VAL A 119 -2.21 -10.05 8.88
CA VAL A 119 -1.20 -9.35 9.71
C VAL A 119 -1.32 -9.86 11.15
N LYS A 120 -0.50 -10.86 11.53
CA LYS A 120 -0.58 -11.51 12.86
C LYS A 120 0.20 -10.84 13.98
N ALA A 121 1.03 -9.85 13.68
CA ALA A 121 1.87 -9.18 14.66
C ALA A 121 1.71 -7.66 14.60
N GLU A 122 1.82 -7.01 15.75
CA GLU A 122 1.87 -5.56 15.82
C GLU A 122 3.23 -5.07 15.28
N LEU A 123 3.19 -4.35 14.16
CA LEU A 123 4.36 -3.78 13.52
C LEU A 123 4.41 -2.27 13.73
N THR A 124 5.61 -1.73 13.88
CA THR A 124 5.87 -0.29 13.74
C THR A 124 5.84 0.09 12.25
N GLY A 125 5.71 1.38 11.94
CA GLY A 125 5.70 1.84 10.55
C GLY A 125 6.93 1.42 9.75
N ARG A 126 8.12 1.50 10.36
CA ARG A 126 9.37 1.04 9.70
C ARG A 126 9.44 -0.48 9.55
N GLU A 127 8.91 -1.25 10.49
CA GLU A 127 8.80 -2.71 10.34
C GLU A 127 7.84 -3.09 9.20
N ARG A 128 6.71 -2.38 9.04
CA ARG A 128 5.80 -2.57 7.90
C ARG A 128 6.50 -2.27 6.57
N GLU A 129 7.22 -1.16 6.48
CA GLU A 129 7.98 -0.78 5.29
C GLU A 129 9.05 -1.83 4.92
N VAL A 130 9.78 -2.36 5.91
CA VAL A 130 10.78 -3.41 5.68
C VAL A 130 10.12 -4.72 5.30
N ALA A 131 9.04 -5.14 5.98
CA ALA A 131 8.30 -6.36 5.66
C ALA A 131 7.78 -6.35 4.22
N ALA A 132 7.23 -5.22 3.76
CA ALA A 132 6.74 -5.06 2.38
C ALA A 132 7.82 -5.35 1.34
N ARG A 133 9.03 -4.80 1.55
CA ARG A 133 10.14 -4.97 0.62
C ARG A 133 10.79 -6.36 0.70
N LEU A 134 10.75 -7.01 1.86
CA LEU A 134 11.14 -8.42 1.99
C LEU A 134 10.23 -9.33 1.16
N LEU A 135 8.92 -9.05 1.16
CA LEU A 135 7.94 -9.79 0.35
C LEU A 135 8.12 -9.56 -1.17
N GLU A 136 8.74 -8.45 -1.56
CA GLU A 136 9.16 -8.18 -2.94
C GLU A 136 10.49 -8.86 -3.30
N GLY A 137 11.09 -9.64 -2.39
CA GLY A 137 12.35 -10.34 -2.61
C GLY A 137 13.59 -9.45 -2.49
N MET A 138 13.46 -8.21 -2.00
CA MET A 138 14.59 -7.30 -1.90
C MET A 138 15.57 -7.71 -0.81
N THR A 139 16.86 -7.57 -1.11
CA THR A 139 17.95 -7.74 -0.15
C THR A 139 18.03 -6.55 0.81
N SER A 140 18.67 -6.71 1.97
CA SER A 140 18.81 -5.62 2.96
C SER A 140 19.55 -4.40 2.41
N LYS A 141 20.45 -4.58 1.42
CA LYS A 141 21.11 -3.48 0.73
C LYS A 141 20.14 -2.68 -0.14
N GLU A 142 19.31 -3.38 -0.92
CA GLU A 142 18.29 -2.75 -1.77
C GLU A 142 17.22 -2.06 -0.93
N ILE A 143 16.76 -2.71 0.15
CA ILE A 143 15.82 -2.10 1.10
C ILE A 143 16.41 -0.84 1.71
N GLY A 144 17.69 -0.89 2.14
CA GLY A 144 18.37 0.28 2.70
C GLY A 144 18.37 1.47 1.73
N LYS A 145 18.72 1.21 0.46
CA LYS A 145 18.66 2.23 -0.60
C LYS A 145 17.25 2.76 -0.81
N ALA A 146 16.25 1.87 -0.91
CA ALA A 146 14.86 2.24 -1.18
C ALA A 146 14.19 3.02 -0.02
N LEU A 147 14.60 2.76 1.22
CA LEU A 147 14.07 3.41 2.42
C LEU A 147 14.94 4.58 2.93
N ALA A 148 16.03 4.90 2.22
CA ALA A 148 17.03 5.88 2.61
C ALA A 148 17.59 5.67 4.04
N ILE A 149 17.90 4.42 4.38
CA ILE A 149 18.51 4.02 5.66
C ILE A 149 19.69 3.06 5.41
N SER A 150 20.55 2.85 6.41
CA SER A 150 21.64 1.89 6.27
C SER A 150 21.11 0.45 6.18
N HIS A 151 21.78 -0.41 5.41
CA HIS A 151 21.45 -1.84 5.37
C HIS A 151 21.56 -2.48 6.78
N ARG A 152 22.45 -1.98 7.65
CA ARG A 152 22.55 -2.42 9.05
C ARG A 152 21.30 -2.07 9.85
N THR A 153 20.68 -0.93 9.57
CA THR A 153 19.38 -0.55 10.16
C THR A 153 18.28 -1.50 9.67
N VAL A 154 18.30 -1.91 8.41
CA VAL A 154 17.37 -2.93 7.88
C VAL A 154 17.53 -4.25 8.62
N GLU A 155 18.76 -4.71 8.86
CA GLU A 155 19.01 -5.94 9.63
C GLU A 155 18.44 -5.87 11.06
N ILE A 156 18.47 -4.71 11.70
CA ILE A 156 17.83 -4.50 13.01
C ILE A 156 16.31 -4.72 12.91
N TYR A 157 15.66 -4.14 11.90
CA TYR A 157 14.22 -4.36 11.69
C TYR A 157 13.90 -5.81 11.32
N ARG A 158 14.74 -6.47 10.51
CA ARG A 158 14.60 -7.90 10.20
C ARG A 158 14.67 -8.76 11.45
N ALA A 159 15.64 -8.52 12.33
CA ALA A 159 15.76 -9.25 13.59
C ALA A 159 14.53 -9.05 14.50
N ARG A 160 13.95 -7.84 14.53
CA ARG A 160 12.70 -7.57 15.27
C ARG A 160 11.50 -8.27 14.65
N LEU A 161 11.36 -8.23 13.32
CA LEU A 161 10.34 -8.96 12.58
C LEU A 161 10.44 -10.47 12.83
N MET A 162 11.65 -11.04 12.75
CA MET A 162 11.90 -12.45 13.06
C MET A 162 11.44 -12.81 14.47
N ARG A 163 11.73 -11.97 15.48
CA ARG A 163 11.24 -12.19 16.84
C ARG A 163 9.71 -12.17 16.92
N LYS A 164 9.07 -11.19 16.28
CA LYS A 164 7.59 -11.01 16.30
C LYS A 164 6.84 -12.15 15.61
N TYR A 165 7.41 -12.68 14.53
CA TYR A 165 6.84 -13.81 13.78
C TYR A 165 7.38 -15.18 14.26
N GLY A 166 8.30 -15.21 15.22
CA GLY A 166 8.98 -16.43 15.66
C GLY A 166 9.71 -17.14 14.51
N ALA A 167 10.32 -16.38 13.59
CA ALA A 167 11.06 -16.90 12.45
C ALA A 167 12.52 -17.15 12.82
N SER A 168 13.05 -18.29 12.36
CA SER A 168 14.42 -18.75 12.61
C SER A 168 15.43 -18.25 11.57
N THR A 169 14.96 -17.97 10.34
CA THR A 169 15.78 -17.48 9.23
C THR A 169 15.07 -16.39 8.44
N ALA A 170 15.80 -15.75 7.52
CA ALA A 170 15.25 -14.81 6.56
C ALA A 170 14.15 -15.42 5.68
N ALA A 171 14.38 -16.63 5.16
CA ALA A 171 13.43 -17.32 4.31
C ALA A 171 12.17 -17.72 5.09
N ASP A 172 12.34 -18.20 6.31
CA ASP A 172 11.25 -18.50 7.25
C ASP A 172 10.42 -17.23 7.55
N LEU A 173 11.08 -16.08 7.77
CA LEU A 173 10.37 -14.81 7.96
C LEU A 173 9.50 -14.45 6.75
N VAL A 174 10.03 -14.56 5.53
CA VAL A 174 9.25 -14.30 4.32
C VAL A 174 8.07 -15.26 4.21
N HIS A 175 8.28 -16.56 4.47
CA HIS A 175 7.22 -17.55 4.47
C HIS A 175 6.11 -17.20 5.49
N LYS A 176 6.47 -16.82 6.72
CA LYS A 176 5.50 -16.42 7.74
C LYS A 176 4.78 -15.11 7.42
N LEU A 177 5.45 -14.15 6.80
CA LEU A 177 4.80 -12.92 6.33
C LEU A 177 3.76 -13.19 5.23
N VAL A 178 3.96 -14.25 4.42
CA VAL A 178 2.98 -14.69 3.41
C VAL A 178 1.88 -15.53 4.04
N ALA A 179 2.20 -16.55 4.84
CA ALA A 179 1.21 -17.47 5.39
C ALA A 179 0.39 -16.86 6.55
N GLY A 180 0.86 -15.75 7.12
CA GLY A 180 0.37 -15.22 8.37
C GLY A 180 1.05 -15.88 9.56
#